data_AF-A0A438H3D8-F1
#
_entry.id   AF-A0A438H3D8-F1
#
_cell.length_a   1.000
_cell.length_b   1.000
_cell.length_c   1.000
_cell.angle_alpha   90.00
_cell.angle_beta   90.00
_cell.angle_gamma   90.00
#
_symmetry.space_group_name_H-M   'P 1'
#
loop_
_entity.id
_entity.type
_entity.pdbx_description
1 polymer ?
#
loop_
_entity_poly.entity_id
_entity_poly.type
_entity_poly.pdbx_seq_one_letter_code
_entity_poly.pdbx_strand_id
1 'polypeptide(L)'
;MKARLAKVELAMADTREGVDLIEQGMEKGLEDLRKQIQDLHEGVLGSQVQPVSHEEFMSFQDKVMNMFASVESRMEALAVHMEARDQEIRQELAIYKTAHYFKVIALTDESTKVRTPTLYLTDNATLWWRRRFADIEKGTCTIDTWDAFKREIKRQFYPEDVAYLTRKNMKHLKHTGSIHEYVKRVLYAYA
;
A
#
# COMPACT_ATOMS: atom_id res chain seq x y z
N MET A 1 6.26 -12.69 31.46
CA MET A 1 7.10 -11.90 30.54
C MET A 1 7.92 -12.80 29.60
N LYS A 2 8.75 -13.72 30.11
CA LYS A 2 9.55 -14.70 29.31
C LYS A 2 8.77 -15.47 28.23
N ALA A 3 7.58 -16.00 28.54
CA ALA A 3 6.79 -16.77 27.58
C ALA A 3 6.24 -15.96 26.39
N ARG A 4 6.09 -14.63 26.54
CA ARG A 4 5.69 -13.75 25.42
C ARG A 4 6.90 -13.38 24.57
N LEU A 5 8.07 -13.22 25.20
CA LEU A 5 9.34 -12.97 24.52
C LEU A 5 9.72 -14.15 23.60
N ALA A 6 9.64 -15.38 24.11
CA ALA A 6 9.94 -16.59 23.33
C ALA A 6 9.02 -16.78 22.12
N LYS A 7 7.75 -16.36 22.21
CA LYS A 7 6.82 -16.40 21.07
C LYS A 7 7.14 -15.35 20.01
N VAL A 8 7.63 -14.18 20.42
CA VAL A 8 8.08 -13.13 19.50
C VAL A 8 9.36 -13.56 18.79
N GLU A 9 10.31 -14.17 19.51
CA GLU A 9 11.54 -14.74 18.94
C GLU A 9 11.23 -15.81 17.90
N LEU A 10 10.28 -16.72 18.19
CA LEU A 10 9.84 -17.73 17.23
C LEU A 10 9.19 -17.11 15.99
N ALA A 11 8.26 -16.15 16.17
CA ALA A 11 7.59 -15.50 15.04
C ALA A 11 8.57 -14.69 14.17
N MET A 12 9.61 -14.09 14.76
CA MET A 12 10.67 -13.41 14.02
C MET A 12 11.55 -14.39 13.25
N ALA A 13 11.85 -15.56 13.82
CA ALA A 13 12.58 -16.63 13.13
C ALA A 13 11.79 -17.17 11.94
N ASP A 14 10.50 -17.48 12.11
CA ASP A 14 9.61 -17.94 11.04
C ASP A 14 9.49 -16.89 9.92
N THR A 15 9.40 -15.60 10.29
CA THR A 15 9.35 -14.50 9.31
C THR A 15 10.67 -14.39 8.54
N ARG A 16 11.81 -14.55 9.21
CA ARG A 16 13.12 -14.50 8.58
C ARG A 16 13.31 -15.66 7.60
N GLU A 17 12.95 -16.87 8.00
CA GLU A 17 12.97 -18.05 7.12
C GLU A 17 12.07 -17.86 5.89
N GLY A 18 10.89 -17.28 6.09
CA GLY A 18 9.98 -16.93 4.98
C GLY A 18 10.60 -15.92 3.99
N VAL A 19 11.33 -14.93 4.49
CA VAL A 19 12.05 -13.95 3.65
C VAL A 19 13.21 -14.61 2.91
N ASP A 20 14.00 -15.43 3.59
CA ASP A 20 15.15 -16.15 2.98
C ASP A 20 14.68 -17.08 1.84
N LEU A 21 13.53 -17.75 2.02
CA LEU A 21 12.90 -18.59 0.99
C LEU A 21 12.42 -17.79 -0.23
N ILE A 22 11.91 -16.57 -0.01
CA ILE A 22 11.49 -15.66 -1.10
C ILE A 22 12.72 -15.19 -1.87
N GLU A 23 13.79 -14.79 -1.17
CA GLU A 23 15.04 -14.35 -1.78
C GLU A 23 15.66 -15.45 -2.64
N GLN A 24 15.78 -16.67 -2.12
CA GLN A 24 16.26 -17.83 -2.89
C GLN A 24 15.36 -18.16 -4.08
N GLY A 25 14.04 -18.07 -3.92
CA GLY A 25 13.08 -18.28 -5.00
C GLY A 25 13.24 -17.26 -6.13
N MET A 26 13.48 -16.00 -5.78
CA MET A 26 13.75 -14.93 -6.75
C MET A 26 15.09 -15.11 -7.45
N GLU A 27 16.15 -15.41 -6.71
CA GLU A 27 17.49 -15.61 -7.27
C GLU A 27 17.50 -16.78 -8.27
N LYS A 28 16.87 -17.89 -7.90
CA LYS A 28 16.68 -19.03 -8.80
C LYS A 28 15.86 -18.66 -10.05
N GLY A 29 14.73 -17.95 -9.87
CA GLY A 29 13.90 -17.53 -11.00
C GLY A 29 14.62 -16.60 -11.97
N LEU A 30 15.49 -15.73 -11.46
CA LEU A 30 16.33 -14.85 -12.28
C LEU A 30 17.42 -15.62 -13.03
N GLU A 31 18.03 -16.61 -12.39
CA GLU A 31 19.04 -17.46 -13.03
C GLU A 31 18.43 -18.33 -14.13
N ASP A 32 17.24 -18.90 -13.88
CA ASP A 32 16.48 -19.67 -14.88
C ASP A 32 16.10 -18.78 -16.08
N LEU A 33 15.67 -17.54 -15.83
CA LEU A 33 15.37 -16.57 -16.88
C LEU A 33 16.61 -16.17 -17.68
N ARG A 34 17.74 -15.92 -17.00
CA ARG A 34 19.03 -15.63 -17.65
C ARG A 34 19.44 -16.75 -18.59
N LYS A 35 19.29 -18.00 -18.15
CA LYS A 35 19.60 -19.17 -18.95
C LYS A 35 18.68 -19.30 -20.16
N GLN A 36 17.37 -19.08 -19.99
CA GLN A 36 16.43 -19.07 -21.13
C GLN A 36 16.78 -17.99 -22.16
N ILE A 37 17.18 -16.79 -21.73
CA ILE A 37 17.59 -15.71 -22.62
C ILE A 37 18.87 -16.11 -23.38
N GLN A 38 19.84 -16.70 -22.69
CA GLN A 38 21.09 -17.19 -23.28
C GLN A 38 20.82 -18.28 -24.32
N ASP A 39 19.98 -19.27 -23.98
CA ASP A 39 19.58 -20.36 -24.88
C ASP A 39 18.85 -19.82 -26.12
N LEU A 40 17.99 -18.81 -25.96
CA LEU A 40 17.31 -18.15 -27.08
C LEU A 40 18.29 -17.43 -27.99
N HIS A 41 19.26 -16.71 -27.42
CA HIS A 41 20.28 -15.98 -28.15
C HIS A 41 21.19 -16.93 -28.95
N GLU A 42 21.61 -18.05 -28.36
CA GLU A 42 22.41 -19.07 -29.04
C GLU A 42 21.60 -19.81 -30.11
N GLY A 43 20.32 -20.11 -29.84
CA GLY A 43 19.41 -20.70 -30.82
C GLY A 43 19.15 -19.81 -32.03
N VAL A 44 19.09 -18.48 -31.82
CA VAL A 44 18.98 -17.48 -32.88
C VAL A 44 20.29 -17.37 -33.68
N LEU A 45 21.46 -17.41 -33.03
CA LEU A 45 22.77 -17.36 -33.71
C LEU A 45 23.07 -18.62 -34.53
N GLY A 46 22.65 -19.79 -34.06
CA GLY A 46 22.85 -21.08 -34.76
C GLY A 46 21.88 -21.33 -35.92
N SER A 47 20.77 -20.59 -35.95
CA SER A 47 19.77 -20.67 -37.01
C SER A 47 20.07 -19.57 -38.03
N GLN A 48 20.27 -19.92 -39.30
CA GLN A 48 20.40 -18.95 -40.39
C GLN A 48 19.03 -18.31 -40.70
N VAL A 49 18.46 -17.61 -39.71
CA VAL A 49 17.16 -16.94 -39.81
C VAL A 49 17.33 -15.67 -40.63
N GLN A 50 16.42 -15.44 -41.57
CA GLN A 50 16.35 -14.17 -42.29
C GLN A 50 16.39 -13.00 -41.29
N PRO A 51 17.16 -11.93 -41.55
CA PRO A 51 17.12 -10.76 -40.69
C PRO A 51 15.68 -10.25 -40.65
N VAL A 52 15.09 -10.28 -39.45
CA VAL A 52 13.79 -9.65 -39.16
C VAL A 52 13.84 -8.22 -39.67
N SER A 53 12.76 -7.78 -40.31
CA SER A 53 12.72 -6.41 -40.83
C SER A 53 12.92 -5.42 -39.67
N HIS A 54 13.60 -4.31 -39.94
CA HIS A 54 13.83 -3.29 -38.92
C HIS A 54 12.53 -2.86 -38.23
N GLU A 55 11.43 -2.82 -38.97
CA GLU A 55 10.09 -2.49 -38.48
C GLU A 55 9.55 -3.51 -37.44
N GLU A 56 9.69 -4.80 -37.72
CA GLU A 56 9.29 -5.87 -36.80
C GLU A 56 10.16 -5.90 -35.54
N PHE A 57 11.47 -5.67 -35.68
CA PHE A 57 12.37 -5.55 -34.54
C PHE A 57 12.02 -4.37 -33.64
N MET A 58 11.78 -3.19 -34.23
CA MET A 58 11.35 -2.00 -33.49
C MET A 58 9.97 -2.21 -32.84
N SER A 59 9.04 -2.90 -33.50
CA SER A 59 7.73 -3.26 -32.91
C SER A 59 7.87 -4.18 -31.70
N PHE A 60 8.78 -5.16 -31.75
CA PHE A 60 9.06 -6.03 -30.62
C PHE A 60 9.68 -5.25 -29.46
N GLN A 61 10.65 -4.39 -29.73
CA GLN A 61 11.25 -3.52 -28.72
C GLN A 61 10.20 -2.62 -28.05
N ASP A 62 9.31 -2.00 -28.83
CA ASP A 62 8.24 -1.16 -28.30
C ASP A 62 7.28 -1.96 -27.40
N LYS A 63 6.90 -3.19 -27.81
CA LYS A 63 6.07 -4.09 -26.98
C LYS A 63 6.75 -4.44 -25.65
N VAL A 64 8.04 -4.76 -25.69
CA VAL A 64 8.83 -5.09 -24.49
C VAL A 64 8.91 -3.88 -23.56
N MET A 65 9.20 -2.69 -24.09
CA MET A 65 9.24 -1.45 -23.30
C MET A 65 7.88 -1.11 -22.67
N ASN A 66 6.79 -1.28 -23.43
CA ASN A 66 5.43 -1.08 -22.92
C ASN A 66 5.05 -2.09 -21.83
N MET A 67 5.54 -3.33 -21.91
CA MET A 67 5.37 -4.32 -20.85
C MET A 67 6.12 -3.91 -19.58
N PHE A 68 7.36 -3.44 -19.70
CA PHE A 68 8.14 -2.97 -18.54
C PHE A 68 7.47 -1.77 -17.86
N ALA A 69 7.06 -0.74 -18.63
CA ALA A 69 6.37 0.42 -18.09
C ALA A 69 5.05 0.04 -17.37
N SER A 70 4.32 -0.94 -17.92
CA SER A 70 3.11 -1.47 -17.29
C SER A 70 3.38 -2.18 -15.96
N VAL A 71 4.44 -2.99 -15.90
CA VAL A 71 4.84 -3.69 -14.67
C VAL A 71 5.33 -2.69 -13.61
N GLU A 72 6.13 -1.71 -14.01
CA GLU A 72 6.63 -0.64 -13.14
C GLU A 72 5.47 0.14 -12.52
N SER A 73 4.52 0.61 -13.35
CA SER A 73 3.32 1.31 -12.86
C SER A 73 2.50 0.47 -11.87
N ARG A 74 2.35 -0.84 -12.12
CA ARG A 74 1.66 -1.74 -11.18
C ARG A 74 2.42 -1.93 -9.87
N MET A 75 3.75 -1.97 -9.93
CA MET A 75 4.60 -2.09 -8.75
C MET A 75 4.55 -0.81 -7.90
N GLU A 76 4.58 0.36 -8.52
CA GLU A 76 4.38 1.64 -7.84
C GLU A 76 3.01 1.72 -7.15
N ALA A 77 1.94 1.33 -7.86
CA ALA A 77 0.60 1.29 -7.27
C ALA A 77 0.51 0.32 -6.08
N LEU A 78 1.19 -0.83 -6.16
CA LEU A 78 1.28 -1.79 -5.06
C LEU A 78 2.05 -1.20 -3.87
N ALA A 79 3.16 -0.50 -4.11
CA ALA A 79 3.96 0.15 -3.09
C ALA A 79 3.14 1.18 -2.32
N VAL A 80 2.44 2.08 -3.02
CA VAL A 80 1.54 3.08 -2.42
C VAL A 80 0.45 2.42 -1.59
N HIS A 81 -0.15 1.32 -2.08
CA HIS A 81 -1.15 0.59 -1.33
C HIS A 81 -0.58 -0.08 -0.06
N MET A 82 0.63 -0.64 -0.13
CA MET A 82 1.30 -1.23 1.03
C MET A 82 1.62 -0.17 2.09
N GLU A 83 2.11 1.00 1.68
CA GLU A 83 2.35 2.13 2.59
C GLU A 83 1.06 2.64 3.25
N ALA A 84 -0.04 2.73 2.50
CA ALA A 84 -1.34 3.13 3.04
C ALA A 84 -1.84 2.13 4.11
N ARG A 85 -1.69 0.82 3.86
CA ARG A 85 -2.05 -0.20 4.85
C ARG A 85 -1.15 -0.17 6.08
N ASP A 86 0.15 0.04 5.90
CA ASP A 86 1.07 0.19 7.03
C ASP A 86 0.70 1.42 7.89
N GLN A 87 0.36 2.54 7.24
CA GLN A 87 -0.11 3.75 7.90
C GLN A 87 -1.40 3.49 8.70
N GLU A 88 -2.36 2.75 8.14
CA GLU A 88 -3.59 2.33 8.83
C GLU A 88 -3.28 1.50 10.08
N ILE A 89 -2.41 0.48 9.95
CA ILE A 89 -2.01 -0.38 11.06
C ILE A 89 -1.33 0.44 12.17
N ARG A 90 -0.46 1.40 11.81
CA ARG A 90 0.15 2.31 12.78
C ARG A 90 -0.88 3.14 13.54
N GLN A 91 -1.92 3.65 12.87
CA GLN A 91 -2.97 4.42 13.54
C GLN A 91 -3.87 3.55 14.42
N GLU A 92 -4.28 2.37 13.97
CA GLU A 92 -5.02 1.42 14.82
C GLU A 92 -4.23 1.05 16.07
N LEU A 93 -2.93 0.78 15.92
CA LEU A 93 -2.06 0.46 17.04
C LEU A 93 -1.95 1.63 18.04
N ALA A 94 -1.86 2.87 17.55
CA ALA A 94 -1.82 4.05 18.40
C ALA A 94 -3.15 4.24 19.17
N ILE A 95 -4.29 4.09 18.49
CA ILE A 95 -5.63 4.13 19.11
C ILE A 95 -5.74 3.06 20.18
N TYR A 96 -5.33 1.82 19.87
CA TYR A 96 -5.37 0.70 20.81
C TYR A 96 -4.51 0.97 22.05
N LYS A 97 -3.24 1.38 21.88
CA LYS A 97 -2.33 1.67 22.98
C LYS A 97 -2.87 2.79 23.88
N THR A 98 -3.42 3.84 23.27
CA THR A 98 -4.00 4.99 23.98
C THR A 98 -5.25 4.60 24.76
N ALA A 99 -6.18 3.87 24.14
CA ALA A 99 -7.39 3.39 24.79
C ALA A 99 -7.09 2.40 25.93
N HIS A 100 -6.09 1.54 25.74
CA HIS A 100 -5.61 0.64 26.78
C HIS A 100 -5.03 1.43 27.96
N TYR A 101 -4.23 2.46 27.69
CA TYR A 101 -3.71 3.35 28.74
C TYR A 101 -4.84 3.97 29.57
N PHE A 102 -5.86 4.54 28.93
CA PHE A 102 -7.03 5.09 29.65
C PHE A 102 -7.69 4.08 30.57
N LYS A 103 -7.86 2.84 30.10
CA LYS A 103 -8.43 1.76 30.91
C LYS A 103 -7.56 1.43 32.12
N VAL A 104 -6.24 1.37 31.94
CA VAL A 104 -5.29 1.04 33.02
C VAL A 104 -5.32 2.08 34.13
N ILE A 105 -5.43 3.37 33.79
CA ILE A 105 -5.45 4.45 34.78
C ILE A 105 -6.87 4.90 35.17
N ALA A 106 -7.90 4.18 34.71
CA ALA A 106 -9.31 4.55 34.87
C ALA A 106 -9.64 6.00 34.47
N LEU A 107 -8.99 6.51 33.41
CA LEU A 107 -9.20 7.88 32.93
C LEU A 107 -10.58 8.01 32.28
N THR A 108 -11.41 8.88 32.85
CA THR A 108 -12.76 9.17 32.35
C THR A 108 -12.88 10.54 31.68
N ASP A 109 -12.04 11.51 32.05
CA ASP A 109 -12.08 12.87 31.52
C ASP A 109 -11.75 12.93 30.02
N GLU A 110 -12.71 13.37 29.21
CA GLU A 110 -12.59 13.41 27.75
C GLU A 110 -11.57 14.44 27.27
N SER A 111 -11.44 15.59 27.95
CA SER A 111 -10.45 16.62 27.61
C SER A 111 -9.01 16.06 27.70
N THR A 112 -8.71 15.33 28.78
CA THR A 112 -7.42 14.67 28.97
C THR A 112 -7.22 13.53 27.97
N LYS A 113 -8.27 12.76 27.67
CA LYS A 113 -8.21 11.72 26.63
C LYS A 113 -7.89 12.27 25.25
N VAL A 114 -8.41 13.44 24.89
CA VAL A 114 -8.08 14.11 23.62
C VAL A 114 -6.62 14.57 23.58
N ARG A 115 -6.01 14.96 24.72
CA ARG A 115 -4.60 15.41 24.77
C ARG A 115 -3.57 14.27 24.71
N THR A 116 -3.92 13.12 25.26
CA THR A 116 -3.06 11.95 25.42
C THR A 116 -2.52 11.30 24.14
N PRO A 117 -3.20 11.31 22.97
CA PRO A 117 -2.77 10.53 21.79
C PRO A 117 -1.39 10.92 21.27
N THR A 118 -0.95 12.16 21.54
CA THR A 118 0.40 12.65 21.27
C THR A 118 1.51 11.72 21.79
N LEU A 119 1.25 10.92 22.82
CA LEU A 119 2.22 9.95 23.37
C LEU A 119 2.46 8.72 22.48
N TYR A 120 1.51 8.37 21.61
CA TYR A 120 1.53 7.13 20.85
C TYR A 120 1.52 7.31 19.33
N LEU A 121 1.19 8.51 18.84
CA LEU A 121 1.32 8.85 17.42
C LEU A 121 2.79 8.98 17.02
N THR A 122 3.08 8.72 15.75
CA THR A 122 4.41 8.91 15.14
C THR A 122 4.32 9.71 13.84
N ASP A 123 5.45 10.23 13.36
CA ASP A 123 5.64 10.80 12.02
C ASP A 123 4.57 11.84 11.63
N ASN A 124 3.98 11.69 10.44
CA ASN A 124 2.95 12.55 9.88
C ASN A 124 1.70 12.66 10.76
N ALA A 125 1.34 11.61 11.50
CA ALA A 125 0.19 11.63 12.40
C ALA A 125 0.41 12.55 13.61
N THR A 126 1.65 12.59 14.12
CA THR A 126 2.01 13.51 15.21
C THR A 126 1.95 14.97 14.76
N LEU A 127 2.49 15.27 13.58
CA LEU A 127 2.47 16.63 13.02
C LEU A 127 1.04 17.10 12.73
N TRP A 128 0.24 16.25 12.11
CA TRP A 128 -1.17 16.52 11.86
C TRP A 128 -1.93 16.77 13.15
N TRP A 129 -1.73 15.93 14.18
CA TRP A 129 -2.43 16.08 15.45
C TRP A 129 -2.04 17.36 16.17
N ARG A 130 -0.75 17.73 16.19
CA ARG A 130 -0.30 19.00 16.78
C ARG A 130 -0.97 20.21 16.13
N ARG A 131 -1.12 20.20 14.81
CA ARG A 131 -1.81 21.27 14.08
C ARG A 131 -3.29 21.35 14.46
N ARG A 132 -3.99 20.21 14.43
CA ARG A 132 -5.41 20.12 14.83
C ARG A 132 -5.61 20.54 16.28
N PHE A 133 -4.70 20.15 17.15
CA PHE A 133 -4.76 20.50 18.56
C PHE A 133 -4.62 22.01 18.79
N ALA A 134 -3.70 22.67 18.06
CA ALA A 134 -3.59 24.13 18.09
C ALA A 134 -4.87 24.82 17.57
N ASP A 135 -5.56 24.22 16.59
CA ASP A 135 -6.85 24.74 16.11
C ASP A 135 -7.97 24.58 17.17
N ILE A 136 -7.94 23.51 17.97
CA ILE A 136 -8.84 23.32 19.11
C ILE A 136 -8.57 24.38 20.19
N GLU A 137 -7.31 24.64 20.51
CA GLU A 137 -6.92 25.67 21.49
C GLU A 137 -7.35 27.08 21.05
N LYS A 138 -7.40 27.33 19.74
CA LYS A 138 -7.92 28.58 19.15
C LYS A 138 -9.45 28.62 19.04
N GLY A 139 -10.14 27.53 19.35
CA GLY A 139 -11.60 27.40 19.22
C GLY A 139 -12.09 27.27 17.77
N THR A 140 -11.20 27.05 16.80
CA THR A 140 -11.56 26.93 15.37
C THR A 140 -11.93 25.50 14.95
N CYS A 141 -11.71 24.52 15.83
CA CYS A 141 -12.07 23.11 15.63
C CYS A 141 -12.70 22.52 16.90
N THR A 142 -13.64 21.60 16.73
CA THR A 142 -14.39 20.98 17.84
C THR A 142 -14.12 19.47 17.87
N ILE A 143 -13.02 19.09 18.52
CA ILE A 143 -12.71 17.68 18.85
C ILE A 143 -12.51 17.64 20.36
N ASP A 144 -13.57 17.33 21.08
CA ASP A 144 -13.66 17.39 22.54
C ASP A 144 -13.84 16.01 23.19
N THR A 145 -14.03 14.96 22.37
CA THR A 145 -14.23 13.59 22.79
C THR A 145 -13.25 12.63 22.11
N TRP A 146 -12.92 11.55 22.81
CA TRP A 146 -12.09 10.47 22.28
C TRP A 146 -12.69 9.83 21.02
N ASP A 147 -14.02 9.71 20.96
CA ASP A 147 -14.72 9.19 19.78
C ASP A 147 -14.64 10.14 18.58
N ALA A 148 -14.69 11.46 18.80
CA ALA A 148 -14.45 12.43 17.73
C ALA A 148 -13.02 12.35 17.21
N PHE A 149 -12.03 12.24 18.11
CA PHE A 149 -10.64 12.04 17.73
C PHE A 149 -10.46 10.78 16.87
N LYS A 150 -10.98 9.63 17.30
CA LYS A 150 -10.89 8.36 16.56
C LYS A 150 -11.49 8.48 15.16
N ARG A 151 -12.64 9.16 15.00
CA ARG A 151 -13.24 9.36 13.67
C ARG A 151 -12.38 10.25 12.78
N GLU A 152 -11.84 11.33 13.32
CA GLU A 152 -11.07 12.29 12.56
C GLU A 152 -9.71 11.73 12.12
N ILE A 153 -9.01 11.01 13.00
CA ILE A 153 -7.73 10.38 12.64
C ILE A 153 -7.95 9.27 11.61
N LYS A 154 -9.05 8.51 11.72
CA LYS A 154 -9.43 7.52 10.72
C LYS A 154 -9.70 8.18 9.38
N ARG A 155 -10.49 9.25 9.35
CA ARG A 155 -10.78 10.03 8.14
C ARG A 155 -9.51 10.56 7.46
N GLN A 156 -8.50 10.95 8.23
CA GLN A 156 -7.29 11.54 7.68
C GLN A 156 -6.32 10.50 7.10
N PHE A 157 -6.16 9.35 7.76
CA PHE A 157 -5.08 8.42 7.47
C PHE A 157 -5.52 7.08 6.91
N TYR A 158 -6.83 6.80 6.87
CA TYR A 158 -7.32 5.55 6.31
C TYR A 158 -7.55 5.84 4.85
N PRO A 159 -6.97 5.02 3.95
CA PRO A 159 -7.34 5.14 2.55
C PRO A 159 -8.86 5.00 2.47
N GLU A 160 -9.53 5.91 1.75
CA GLU A 160 -10.88 5.62 1.31
C GLU A 160 -10.82 4.25 0.63
N ASP A 161 -11.66 3.29 1.04
CA ASP A 161 -11.58 1.93 0.50
C ASP A 161 -11.83 2.01 -1.02
N VAL A 162 -10.74 2.13 -1.77
CA VAL A 162 -10.76 2.39 -3.21
C VAL A 162 -11.40 1.21 -3.89
N ALA A 163 -11.28 -0.01 -3.33
CA ALA A 163 -11.97 -1.20 -3.81
C ALA A 163 -13.48 -1.13 -3.56
N TYR A 164 -13.93 -0.61 -2.40
CA TYR A 164 -15.34 -0.33 -2.14
C TYR A 164 -15.90 0.78 -3.05
N LEU A 165 -15.20 1.90 -3.18
CA LEU A 165 -15.59 3.01 -4.07
C LEU A 165 -15.62 2.54 -5.53
N THR A 166 -14.64 1.75 -5.95
CA THR A 166 -14.59 1.06 -7.24
C THR A 166 -15.83 0.18 -7.45
N ARG A 167 -16.14 -0.72 -6.49
CA ARG A 167 -17.32 -1.60 -6.57
C ARG A 167 -18.62 -0.80 -6.62
N LYS A 168 -18.72 0.30 -5.88
CA LYS A 168 -19.88 1.19 -5.88
C LYS A 168 -20.05 1.88 -7.23
N ASN A 169 -18.97 2.41 -7.80
CA ASN A 169 -18.98 3.10 -9.09
C ASN A 169 -19.24 2.13 -10.26
N MET A 170 -18.67 0.91 -10.21
CA MET A 170 -18.93 -0.15 -11.19
C MET A 170 -20.40 -0.57 -11.25
N LYS A 171 -21.11 -0.61 -10.09
CA LYS A 171 -22.55 -0.91 -10.05
C LYS A 171 -23.41 0.14 -10.78
N HIS A 172 -22.87 1.33 -11.01
CA HIS A 172 -23.56 2.44 -11.69
C HIS A 172 -23.09 2.62 -13.15
N LEU A 173 -22.04 1.92 -13.58
CA LEU A 173 -21.57 1.89 -14.96
C LEU A 173 -22.50 1.02 -15.81
N LYS A 174 -23.45 1.66 -16.51
CA LYS A 174 -24.24 1.03 -17.56
C LYS A 174 -23.48 1.12 -18.89
N HIS A 175 -23.31 0.00 -19.59
CA HIS A 175 -22.78 -0.01 -20.96
C HIS A 175 -23.83 0.61 -21.90
N THR A 176 -23.76 1.92 -22.06
CA THR A 176 -24.74 2.70 -22.83
C THR A 176 -24.17 3.23 -24.15
N GLY A 177 -22.94 2.84 -24.50
CA GLY A 177 -22.18 3.33 -25.66
C GLY A 177 -21.20 2.28 -26.20
N SER A 178 -20.21 2.71 -26.98
CA SER A 178 -19.19 1.80 -27.54
C SER A 178 -18.18 1.33 -26.49
N ILE A 179 -17.55 0.17 -26.74
CA ILE A 179 -16.53 -0.42 -25.86
C ILE A 179 -15.39 0.59 -25.57
N HIS A 180 -15.02 1.42 -26.55
CA HIS A 180 -14.01 2.46 -26.38
C HIS A 180 -14.43 3.52 -25.34
N GLU A 181 -15.68 3.99 -25.37
CA GLU A 181 -16.19 4.95 -24.38
C GLU A 181 -16.32 4.34 -22.99
N TYR A 182 -16.68 3.06 -22.91
CA TYR A 182 -16.73 2.34 -21.65
C TYR A 182 -15.33 2.20 -21.03
N VAL A 183 -14.35 1.74 -21.83
CA VAL A 183 -12.94 1.64 -21.40
C VAL A 183 -12.40 3.01 -21.00
N LYS A 184 -12.72 4.07 -21.74
CA LYS A 184 -12.32 5.44 -21.41
C LYS A 184 -12.94 5.95 -20.11
N ARG A 185 -14.23 5.68 -19.84
CA ARG A 185 -14.88 6.02 -18.56
C ARG A 185 -14.34 5.23 -17.37
N VAL A 186 -13.97 3.97 -17.60
CA VAL A 186 -13.30 3.15 -16.59
C VAL A 186 -11.93 3.75 -16.30
N LEU A 187 -11.13 4.06 -17.31
CA LEU A 187 -9.78 4.63 -17.15
C LEU A 187 -9.76 6.00 -16.47
N TYR A 188 -10.70 6.91 -16.79
CA TYR A 188 -10.79 8.21 -16.11
C TYR A 188 -11.29 8.14 -14.67
N ALA A 189 -11.88 7.03 -14.24
CA ALA A 189 -12.24 6.82 -12.84
C ALA A 189 -11.05 6.43 -11.95
N TYR A 190 -9.86 6.21 -12.55
CA TYR A 190 -8.63 5.78 -11.89
C TYR A 190 -7.45 6.76 -12.04
N ALA A 191 -7.69 7.97 -12.57
CA ALA A 191 -6.70 9.05 -12.64
C ALA A 191 -7.11 10.20 -11.71
#